data_AF-A0AAV4T0L8-F1
#
_entry.id   AF-A0AAV4T0L8-F1
#
_cell.length_a   1.000
_cell.length_b   1.000
_cell.length_c   1.000
_cell.angle_alpha   90.00
_cell.angle_beta   90.00
_cell.angle_gamma   90.00
#
_symmetry.space_group_name_H-M   'P 1'
#
loop_
_entity.id
_entity.type
_entity.pdbx_description
1 polymer ?
#
loop_
_entity_poly.entity_id
_entity_poly.type
_entity_poly.pdbx_seq_one_letter_code
_entity_poly.pdbx_strand_id
1 'polypeptide(L)'
;ENLSLTQNHHVDDDVIYAVSRGCKKLRYLDLSGCNEISDYSLTSLSACYSLRTLHISYLDRITDEGLSSIARQGSLETMLLRGCPNIGDQGLLTLVLLSPHLKHLDVSGCQHVTNVTVTACLDSVQARSSGKKLLLIAGGTSVELEALELDSNLLEVSRHNFCINSLRPDRLDYLGGEYDDEDEDENHFFENEDSTASDQQAPGLSASGDGNGEWAEIFESPL
;
A
#
# COMPACT_ATOMS: atom_id res chain seq x y z
N GLU A 1 -8.18 -12.34 12.92
CA GLU A 1 -8.75 -11.04 13.34
C GLU A 1 -7.75 -9.90 13.22
N ASN A 2 -6.45 -10.13 13.44
CA ASN A 2 -5.41 -9.13 13.26
C ASN A 2 -4.40 -9.64 12.23
N LEU A 3 -4.02 -8.80 11.28
CA LEU A 3 -3.01 -9.10 10.26
C LEU A 3 -2.12 -7.86 10.07
N SER A 4 -0.82 -8.07 10.02
CA SER A 4 0.15 -7.03 9.68
C SER A 4 1.02 -7.56 8.54
N LEU A 5 1.13 -6.77 7.49
CA LEU A 5 1.87 -7.05 6.26
C LEU A 5 2.89 -5.93 5.95
N THR A 6 3.20 -5.08 6.94
CA THR A 6 4.01 -3.87 6.77
C THR A 6 5.34 -4.11 6.06
N GLN A 7 5.76 -3.13 5.25
CA GLN A 7 7.06 -3.11 4.57
C GLN A 7 7.31 -4.36 3.70
N ASN A 8 6.23 -4.91 3.11
CA ASN A 8 6.32 -6.08 2.25
C ASN A 8 6.04 -5.69 0.79
N HIS A 9 7.06 -5.79 -0.04
CA HIS A 9 7.02 -5.45 -1.47
C HIS A 9 6.37 -6.54 -2.33
N HIS A 10 6.11 -7.73 -1.78
CA HIS A 10 5.36 -8.79 -2.44
C HIS A 10 3.85 -8.73 -2.15
N VAL A 11 3.40 -7.77 -1.36
CA VAL A 11 1.99 -7.56 -1.07
C VAL A 11 1.44 -6.58 -2.08
N ASP A 12 0.66 -7.12 -3.01
CA ASP A 12 -0.02 -6.39 -4.07
C ASP A 12 -1.55 -6.44 -3.90
N ASP A 13 -2.25 -5.88 -4.87
CA ASP A 13 -3.71 -5.84 -4.91
C ASP A 13 -4.38 -7.22 -4.91
N ASP A 14 -3.76 -8.25 -5.51
CA ASP A 14 -4.29 -9.61 -5.56
C ASP A 14 -4.23 -10.28 -4.19
N VAL A 15 -3.15 -10.06 -3.44
CA VAL A 15 -3.03 -10.50 -2.05
C VAL A 15 -4.13 -9.89 -1.19
N ILE A 16 -4.36 -8.57 -1.30
CA ILE A 16 -5.40 -7.88 -0.52
C ILE A 16 -6.80 -8.32 -0.95
N TYR A 17 -7.01 -8.56 -2.24
CA TYR A 17 -8.25 -9.15 -2.74
C TYR A 17 -8.52 -10.51 -2.09
N ALA A 18 -7.54 -11.42 -2.07
CA ALA A 18 -7.67 -12.72 -1.42
C ALA A 18 -7.94 -12.60 0.09
N VAL A 19 -7.25 -11.69 0.78
CA VAL A 19 -7.49 -11.39 2.20
C VAL A 19 -8.93 -10.90 2.42
N SER A 20 -9.43 -9.98 1.58
CA SER A 20 -10.78 -9.45 1.70
C SER A 20 -11.87 -10.51 1.53
N ARG A 21 -11.60 -11.54 0.71
CA ARG A 21 -12.51 -12.67 0.45
C ARG A 21 -12.44 -13.72 1.56
N GLY A 22 -11.25 -14.08 2.04
CA GLY A 22 -11.05 -15.13 3.03
C GLY A 22 -11.25 -14.68 4.48
N CYS A 23 -10.86 -13.46 4.82
CA CYS A 23 -10.74 -13.00 6.20
C CYS A 23 -11.95 -12.17 6.67
N LYS A 24 -13.16 -12.75 6.68
CA LYS A 24 -14.41 -12.03 7.04
C LYS A 24 -14.48 -11.50 8.48
N LYS A 25 -13.64 -12.02 9.37
CA LYS A 25 -13.50 -11.58 10.78
C LYS A 25 -12.30 -10.66 11.01
N LEU A 26 -11.70 -10.11 9.95
CA LEU A 26 -10.58 -9.19 10.09
C LEU A 26 -11.06 -7.89 10.77
N ARG A 27 -10.35 -7.49 11.83
CA ARG A 27 -10.62 -6.32 12.66
C ARG A 27 -9.48 -5.31 12.64
N TYR A 28 -8.25 -5.79 12.48
CA TYR A 28 -7.04 -4.98 12.37
C TYR A 28 -6.27 -5.40 11.12
N LEU A 29 -5.87 -4.43 10.31
CA LEU A 29 -5.01 -4.61 9.16
C LEU A 29 -3.96 -3.50 9.09
N ASP A 30 -2.70 -3.89 8.97
CA ASP A 30 -1.60 -2.95 8.74
C ASP A 30 -0.90 -3.27 7.41
N LEU A 31 -0.97 -2.32 6.47
CA LEU A 31 -0.38 -2.36 5.14
C LEU A 31 0.69 -1.28 4.94
N SER A 32 1.17 -0.65 6.00
CA SER A 32 2.10 0.46 5.89
C SER A 32 3.38 0.08 5.14
N GLY A 33 3.75 0.86 4.12
CA GLY A 33 4.93 0.62 3.27
C GLY A 33 4.82 -0.56 2.31
N CYS A 34 3.61 -1.06 2.01
CA CYS A 34 3.39 -2.04 0.94
C CYS A 34 3.20 -1.30 -0.40
N ASN A 35 4.28 -0.98 -1.10
CA ASN A 35 4.23 -0.04 -2.25
C ASN A 35 3.50 -0.55 -3.49
N GLU A 36 3.18 -1.85 -3.56
CA GLU A 36 2.48 -2.46 -4.71
C GLU A 36 0.96 -2.52 -4.54
N ILE A 37 0.40 -1.93 -3.49
CA ILE A 37 -1.07 -1.82 -3.31
C ILE A 37 -1.60 -0.49 -3.84
N SER A 38 -2.80 -0.52 -4.44
CA SER A 38 -3.47 0.67 -5.00
C SER A 38 -4.87 0.87 -4.41
N ASP A 39 -5.62 1.84 -4.95
CA ASP A 39 -7.03 2.05 -4.61
C ASP A 39 -7.89 0.79 -4.82
N TYR A 40 -7.44 -0.16 -5.65
CA TYR A 40 -8.11 -1.46 -5.81
C TYR A 40 -8.10 -2.28 -4.51
N SER A 41 -6.99 -2.28 -3.77
CA SER A 41 -6.90 -2.89 -2.44
C SER A 41 -7.92 -2.29 -1.47
N LEU A 42 -8.03 -0.96 -1.42
CA LEU A 42 -9.01 -0.28 -0.56
C LEU A 42 -10.45 -0.58 -0.97
N THR A 43 -10.71 -0.67 -2.28
CA THR A 43 -12.00 -1.08 -2.82
C THR A 43 -12.35 -2.50 -2.40
N SER A 44 -11.40 -3.44 -2.48
CA SER A 44 -11.60 -4.82 -2.04
C SER A 44 -11.88 -4.91 -0.53
N LEU A 45 -11.16 -4.14 0.28
CA LEU A 45 -11.34 -4.06 1.73
C LEU A 45 -12.68 -3.44 2.13
N SER A 46 -13.38 -2.71 1.26
CA SER A 46 -14.73 -2.20 1.54
C SER A 46 -15.75 -3.31 1.82
N ALA A 47 -15.48 -4.56 1.42
CA ALA A 47 -16.28 -5.73 1.76
C ALA A 47 -16.00 -6.29 3.18
N CYS A 48 -15.03 -5.73 3.92
CA CYS A 48 -14.63 -6.19 5.25
C CYS A 48 -15.32 -5.41 6.38
N TYR A 49 -16.63 -5.59 6.55
CA TYR A 49 -17.45 -4.87 7.55
C TYR A 49 -17.06 -5.08 9.03
N SER A 50 -16.13 -6.00 9.31
CA SER A 50 -15.57 -6.22 10.65
C SER A 50 -14.32 -5.36 10.93
N LEU A 51 -13.76 -4.70 9.92
CA LEU A 51 -12.49 -3.98 10.01
C LEU A 51 -12.64 -2.70 10.82
N ARG A 52 -11.94 -2.60 11.96
CA ARG A 52 -11.99 -1.44 12.87
C ARG A 52 -10.75 -0.57 12.78
N THR A 53 -9.59 -1.17 12.51
CA THR A 53 -8.32 -0.47 12.44
C THR A 53 -7.64 -0.77 11.12
N LEU A 54 -7.27 0.28 10.39
CA LEU A 54 -6.56 0.19 9.13
C LEU A 54 -5.37 1.15 9.14
N HIS A 55 -4.17 0.61 8.91
CA HIS A 55 -2.97 1.41 8.70
C HIS A 55 -2.53 1.28 7.24
N ILE A 56 -2.38 2.42 6.57
CA ILE A 56 -2.01 2.55 5.15
C ILE A 56 -0.99 3.69 4.98
N SER A 57 -0.16 3.92 6.00
CA SER A 57 0.88 4.95 5.96
C SER A 57 1.96 4.62 4.93
N TYR A 58 2.55 5.66 4.35
CA TYR A 58 3.68 5.60 3.42
C TYR A 58 3.36 4.87 2.11
N LEU A 59 2.17 5.12 1.57
CA LEU A 59 1.73 4.58 0.28
C LEU A 59 1.53 5.72 -0.72
N ASP A 60 2.16 5.62 -1.87
CA ASP A 60 2.07 6.58 -2.98
C ASP A 60 0.94 6.27 -3.96
N ARG A 61 0.58 4.99 -4.14
CA ARG A 61 -0.48 4.58 -5.08
C ARG A 61 -1.91 4.66 -4.52
N ILE A 62 -2.06 5.10 -3.27
CA ILE A 62 -3.36 5.34 -2.64
C ILE A 62 -3.76 6.80 -2.81
N THR A 63 -4.99 7.02 -3.27
CA THR A 63 -5.57 8.35 -3.51
C THR A 63 -6.87 8.56 -2.75
N ASP A 64 -7.44 9.76 -2.91
CA ASP A 64 -8.74 10.13 -2.37
C ASP A 64 -9.88 9.21 -2.86
N GLU A 65 -9.77 8.59 -4.03
CA GLU A 65 -10.75 7.62 -4.56
C GLU A 65 -10.74 6.30 -3.77
N GLY A 66 -9.55 5.82 -3.41
CA GLY A 66 -9.39 4.66 -2.53
C GLY A 66 -9.98 4.91 -1.15
N LEU A 67 -9.72 6.09 -0.56
CA LEU A 67 -10.33 6.50 0.70
C LEU A 67 -11.85 6.53 0.63
N SER A 68 -12.40 7.10 -0.44
CA SER A 68 -13.84 7.16 -0.67
C SER A 68 -14.45 5.76 -0.77
N SER A 69 -13.74 4.81 -1.36
CA SER A 69 -14.20 3.43 -1.49
C SER A 69 -14.19 2.68 -0.17
N ILE A 70 -13.11 2.74 0.61
CA ILE A 70 -13.04 2.08 1.92
C ILE A 70 -13.98 2.73 2.95
N ALA A 71 -14.27 4.03 2.83
CA ALA A 71 -15.19 4.72 3.73
C ALA A 71 -16.60 4.13 3.72
N ARG A 72 -17.04 3.53 2.59
CA ARG A 72 -18.39 2.95 2.43
C ARG A 72 -18.70 1.80 3.39
N GLN A 73 -17.69 1.12 3.95
CA GLN A 73 -17.97 0.08 4.95
C GLN A 73 -18.46 0.64 6.29
N GLY A 74 -18.17 1.92 6.59
CA GLY A 74 -18.69 2.66 7.75
C GLY A 74 -18.29 2.12 9.13
N SER A 75 -17.39 1.13 9.19
CA SER A 75 -17.10 0.38 10.41
C SER A 75 -15.76 0.74 11.07
N LEU A 76 -14.95 1.59 10.42
CA LEU A 76 -13.66 2.04 10.91
C LEU A 76 -13.77 2.85 12.20
N GLU A 77 -12.88 2.55 13.14
CA GLU A 77 -12.67 3.27 14.40
C GLU A 77 -11.30 3.97 14.42
N THR A 78 -10.31 3.44 13.70
CA THR A 78 -8.95 3.98 13.62
C THR A 78 -8.42 3.89 12.20
N MET A 79 -7.92 5.00 11.68
CA MET A 79 -7.23 5.04 10.40
C MET A 79 -5.93 5.83 10.52
N LEU A 80 -4.81 5.21 10.14
CA LEU A 80 -3.49 5.86 10.07
C LEU A 80 -3.00 5.86 8.62
N LEU A 81 -2.80 7.03 8.05
CA LEU A 81 -2.38 7.22 6.66
C LEU A 81 -1.27 8.28 6.57
N ARG A 82 -0.22 8.10 7.37
CA ARG A 82 0.88 9.07 7.48
C ARG A 82 1.69 9.10 6.19
N GLY A 83 2.14 10.28 5.79
CA GLY A 83 3.09 10.43 4.68
C GLY A 83 2.59 9.85 3.35
N CYS A 84 1.28 9.81 3.12
CA CYS A 84 0.70 9.44 1.83
C CYS A 84 0.60 10.70 0.95
N PRO A 85 1.41 10.83 -0.11
CA PRO A 85 1.52 12.08 -0.87
C PRO A 85 0.27 12.40 -1.69
N ASN A 86 -0.52 11.40 -2.08
CA ASN A 86 -1.68 11.56 -2.96
C ASN A 86 -3.03 11.62 -2.21
N ILE A 87 -2.99 11.82 -0.89
CA ILE A 87 -4.18 12.03 -0.07
C ILE A 87 -4.34 13.51 0.25
N GLY A 88 -5.55 14.03 0.05
CA GLY A 88 -5.94 15.39 0.37
C GLY A 88 -7.29 15.48 1.10
N ASP A 89 -7.81 16.71 1.18
CA ASP A 89 -9.06 16.99 1.90
C ASP A 89 -10.29 16.26 1.32
N GLN A 90 -10.32 15.97 0.02
CA GLN A 90 -11.49 15.36 -0.63
C GLN A 90 -11.74 13.92 -0.16
N GLY A 91 -10.68 13.11 -0.12
CA GLY A 91 -10.76 11.73 0.37
C GLY A 91 -11.09 11.69 1.86
N LEU A 92 -10.51 12.60 2.64
CA LEU A 92 -10.74 12.69 4.08
C LEU A 92 -12.16 13.16 4.43
N LEU A 93 -12.72 14.10 3.67
CA LEU A 93 -14.12 14.53 3.81
C LEU A 93 -15.07 13.35 3.68
N THR A 94 -14.92 12.55 2.62
CA THR A 94 -15.75 11.34 2.41
C THR A 94 -15.53 10.33 3.53
N LEU A 95 -14.28 10.10 3.95
CA LEU A 95 -13.94 9.18 5.03
C LEU A 95 -14.64 9.55 6.34
N VAL A 96 -14.53 10.81 6.78
CA VAL A 96 -15.09 11.23 8.08
C VAL A 96 -16.60 11.30 8.06
N LEU A 97 -17.21 11.61 6.91
CA LEU A 97 -18.66 11.66 6.75
C LEU A 97 -19.27 10.25 6.83
N LEU A 98 -18.65 9.25 6.19
CA LEU A 98 -19.18 7.89 6.11
C LEU A 98 -18.74 6.98 7.26
N SER A 99 -17.85 7.44 8.14
CA SER A 99 -17.32 6.66 9.28
C SER A 99 -17.82 7.19 10.63
N PRO A 100 -19.08 6.91 11.04
CA PRO A 100 -19.69 7.46 12.27
C PRO A 100 -19.05 6.95 13.58
N HIS A 101 -18.17 5.94 13.48
CA HIS A 101 -17.47 5.33 14.60
C HIS A 101 -16.00 5.69 14.68
N LEU A 102 -15.49 6.52 13.76
CA LEU A 102 -14.08 6.92 13.72
C LEU A 102 -13.71 7.73 14.97
N LYS A 103 -12.73 7.24 15.72
CA LYS A 103 -12.23 7.85 16.97
C LYS A 103 -10.81 8.38 16.82
N HIS A 104 -10.05 7.85 15.86
CA HIS A 104 -8.64 8.18 15.69
C HIS A 104 -8.31 8.26 14.21
N LEU A 105 -7.86 9.43 13.77
CA LEU A 105 -7.44 9.71 12.40
C LEU A 105 -6.06 10.37 12.45
N ASP A 106 -5.08 9.72 11.84
CA ASP A 106 -3.71 10.25 11.76
C ASP A 106 -3.33 10.46 10.30
N VAL A 107 -3.13 11.73 9.95
CA VAL A 107 -2.80 12.23 8.61
C VAL A 107 -1.45 12.93 8.62
N SER A 108 -0.58 12.59 9.59
CA SER A 108 0.72 13.22 9.75
C SER A 108 1.52 13.19 8.44
N GLY A 109 2.02 14.34 8.01
CA GLY A 109 2.83 14.44 6.79
C GLY A 109 2.07 14.41 5.46
N CYS A 110 0.74 14.32 5.45
CA CYS A 110 -0.05 14.45 4.22
C CYS A 110 -0.14 15.93 3.83
N GLN A 111 0.65 16.37 2.85
CA GLN A 111 0.89 17.79 2.57
C GLN A 111 -0.33 18.51 1.99
N HIS A 112 -1.24 17.78 1.35
CA HIS A 112 -2.49 18.31 0.77
C HIS A 112 -3.66 18.36 1.75
N VAL A 113 -3.43 18.07 3.03
CA VAL A 113 -4.43 18.21 4.09
C VAL A 113 -4.39 19.62 4.64
N THR A 114 -5.54 20.29 4.64
CA THR A 114 -5.69 21.68 5.08
C THR A 114 -6.77 21.79 6.17
N ASN A 115 -7.09 23.03 6.57
CA ASN A 115 -8.17 23.34 7.49
C ASN A 115 -9.54 22.80 7.03
N VAL A 116 -9.74 22.52 5.74
CA VAL A 116 -10.96 21.88 5.22
C VAL A 116 -11.23 20.55 5.92
N THR A 117 -10.20 19.71 6.09
CA THR A 117 -10.34 18.45 6.84
C THR A 117 -10.75 18.66 8.29
N VAL A 118 -10.23 19.71 8.95
CA VAL A 118 -10.59 20.02 10.34
C VAL A 118 -12.06 20.42 10.44
N THR A 119 -12.53 21.29 9.56
CA THR A 119 -13.95 21.69 9.48
C THR A 119 -14.84 20.48 9.20
N ALA A 120 -14.45 19.62 8.25
CA ALA A 120 -15.17 18.37 7.95
C ALA A 120 -15.26 17.44 9.17
N CYS A 121 -14.19 17.35 9.96
CA CYS A 121 -14.18 16.60 11.21
C CYS A 121 -15.15 17.19 12.23
N LEU A 122 -15.19 18.52 12.39
CA LEU A 122 -16.12 19.23 13.29
C LEU A 122 -17.58 18.93 12.92
N ASP A 123 -17.94 19.14 11.65
CA ASP A 123 -19.29 18.90 11.14
C ASP A 123 -19.70 17.44 11.35
N SER A 124 -18.78 16.52 11.04
CA SER A 124 -19.01 15.08 11.22
C SER A 124 -19.25 14.73 12.69
N VAL A 125 -18.41 15.18 13.63
CA VAL A 125 -18.59 14.81 15.04
C VAL A 125 -19.86 15.42 15.65
N GLN A 126 -20.30 16.58 15.18
CA GLN A 126 -21.57 17.20 15.58
C GLN A 126 -22.78 16.43 15.03
N ALA A 127 -22.68 15.87 13.82
CA ALA A 127 -23.74 15.07 13.21
C ALA A 127 -23.85 13.64 13.76
N ARG A 128 -22.78 13.11 14.38
CA ARG A 128 -22.77 11.73 14.93
C ARG A 128 -23.62 11.62 16.19
N SER A 129 -24.63 10.74 16.15
CA SER A 129 -25.42 10.36 17.34
C SER A 129 -24.64 9.61 18.42
N SER A 130 -23.42 9.14 18.11
CA SER A 130 -22.63 8.31 19.02
C SER A 130 -22.01 9.09 20.19
N GLY A 131 -21.86 10.41 20.05
CA GLY A 131 -21.17 11.27 21.03
C GLY A 131 -19.70 10.89 21.25
N LYS A 132 -19.10 10.09 20.35
CA LYS A 132 -17.71 9.65 20.46
C LYS A 132 -16.78 10.76 20.02
N LYS A 133 -15.75 11.01 20.84
CA LYS A 133 -14.66 11.94 20.53
C LYS A 133 -13.83 11.41 19.35
N LEU A 134 -13.44 12.30 18.45
CA LEU A 134 -12.47 12.07 17.39
C LEU A 134 -11.16 12.77 17.76
N LEU A 135 -10.06 12.03 17.75
CA LEU A 135 -8.70 12.57 17.75
C LEU A 135 -8.21 12.64 16.30
N LEU A 136 -7.91 13.85 15.84
CA LEU A 136 -7.24 14.13 14.57
C LEU A 136 -5.78 14.50 14.85
N ILE A 137 -4.84 13.78 14.25
CA ILE A 137 -3.42 14.13 14.30
C ILE A 137 -3.01 14.63 12.92
N ALA A 138 -2.59 15.90 12.85
CA ALA A 138 -2.35 16.61 11.59
C ALA A 138 -0.99 17.33 11.56
N GLY A 139 0.01 16.86 12.31
CA GLY A 139 1.35 17.43 12.25
C GLY A 139 2.01 17.22 10.88
N GLY A 140 2.74 18.22 10.39
CA GLY A 140 3.38 18.15 9.08
C GLY A 140 2.42 18.23 7.88
N THR A 141 1.21 18.74 8.10
CA THR A 141 0.22 19.09 7.06
C THR A 141 0.15 20.61 6.87
N SER A 142 -0.75 21.09 6.01
CA SER A 142 -1.03 22.52 5.81
C SER A 142 -2.16 23.04 6.72
N VAL A 143 -2.40 22.37 7.85
CA VAL A 143 -3.39 22.77 8.87
C VAL A 143 -2.84 23.89 9.76
N GLU A 144 -3.55 25.00 9.80
CA GLU A 144 -3.26 26.19 10.61
C GLU A 144 -4.32 26.31 11.71
N LEU A 145 -4.04 25.77 12.91
CA LEU A 145 -5.04 25.75 14.00
C LEU A 145 -5.31 27.12 14.61
N GLU A 146 -4.39 28.10 14.47
CA GLU A 146 -4.64 29.48 14.93
C GLU A 146 -5.81 30.14 14.20
N ALA A 147 -6.11 29.69 12.98
CA ALA A 147 -7.19 30.24 12.16
C ALA A 147 -8.57 29.59 12.44
N LEU A 148 -8.66 28.67 13.42
CA LEU A 148 -9.86 27.87 13.66
C LEU A 148 -10.41 28.09 15.08
N GLU A 149 -11.70 28.46 15.15
CA GLU A 149 -12.46 28.47 16.40
C GLU A 149 -12.96 27.04 16.70
N LEU A 150 -12.21 26.29 17.50
CA LEU A 150 -12.53 24.91 17.88
C LEU A 150 -13.34 24.87 19.19
N ASP A 151 -14.65 25.09 19.10
CA ASP A 151 -15.56 25.06 20.26
C ASP A 151 -16.16 23.66 20.57
N SER A 152 -15.57 22.59 20.03
CA SER A 152 -16.10 21.23 20.16
C SER A 152 -15.33 20.36 21.14
N ASN A 153 -16.00 19.90 22.20
CA ASN A 153 -15.46 18.86 23.10
C ASN A 153 -15.32 17.47 22.43
N LEU A 154 -15.90 17.31 21.23
CA LEU A 154 -15.94 16.05 20.49
C LEU A 154 -14.82 15.93 19.45
N LEU A 155 -14.08 16.99 19.16
CA LEU A 155 -12.90 16.95 18.28
C LEU A 155 -11.67 17.42 19.05
N GLU A 156 -10.64 16.59 19.09
CA GLU A 156 -9.31 16.97 19.53
C GLU A 156 -8.36 16.97 18.34
N VAL A 157 -7.64 18.07 18.13
CA VAL A 157 -6.67 18.20 17.04
C VAL A 157 -5.27 18.34 17.62
N SER A 158 -4.39 17.43 17.24
CA SER A 158 -2.98 17.40 17.67
C SER A 158 -2.06 17.83 16.53
N ARG A 159 -1.11 18.71 16.84
CA ARG A 159 -0.05 19.15 15.91
C ARG A 159 1.18 18.23 15.91
N HIS A 160 1.15 17.13 16.67
CA HIS A 160 2.25 16.17 16.67
C HIS A 160 2.39 15.58 15.27
N ASN A 161 3.62 15.56 14.77
CA ASN A 161 3.95 14.95 13.50
C ASN A 161 4.58 13.58 13.76
N PHE A 162 3.83 12.51 13.49
CA PHE A 162 4.32 11.13 13.56
C PHE A 162 4.82 10.59 12.22
N CYS A 163 4.91 11.43 11.19
CA CYS A 163 5.47 11.07 9.90
C CYS A 163 6.97 10.85 10.03
N ILE A 164 7.45 9.70 9.56
CA ILE A 164 8.87 9.39 9.46
C ILE A 164 9.31 9.75 8.04
N ASN A 165 10.06 10.86 7.91
CA ASN A 165 10.44 11.40 6.60
C ASN A 165 11.24 10.42 5.72
N SER A 166 12.00 9.50 6.30
CA SER A 166 12.77 8.50 5.54
C SER A 166 11.92 7.37 4.96
N LEU A 167 10.67 7.22 5.41
CA LEU A 167 9.72 6.25 4.88
C LEU A 167 8.80 6.87 3.81
N ARG A 168 8.92 8.17 3.55
CA ARG A 168 8.06 8.86 2.60
C ARG A 168 8.40 8.45 1.16
N PRO A 169 7.44 7.95 0.38
CA PRO A 169 7.70 7.56 -1.00
C PRO A 169 8.04 8.75 -1.90
N ASP A 170 7.50 9.94 -1.59
CA ASP A 170 7.80 11.20 -2.31
C ASP A 170 9.16 11.83 -1.96
N ARG A 171 9.96 11.18 -1.11
CA ARG A 171 11.30 11.66 -0.71
C ARG A 171 12.44 10.70 -1.09
N LEU A 172 12.14 9.63 -1.83
CA LEU A 172 13.11 8.61 -2.22
C LEU A 172 14.15 9.07 -3.26
N ASP A 173 14.03 10.31 -3.78
CA ASP A 173 14.98 10.90 -4.73
C ASP A 173 16.41 11.13 -4.17
N TYR A 174 16.69 10.84 -2.89
CA TYR A 174 18.02 11.05 -2.28
C TYR A 174 18.81 9.78 -1.95
N LEU A 175 18.27 8.59 -2.23
CA LEU A 175 18.97 7.32 -2.07
C LEU A 175 18.98 6.48 -3.36
N GLY A 176 18.74 7.12 -4.50
CA GLY A 176 19.11 6.61 -5.82
C GLY A 176 20.58 6.85 -6.15
N GLY A 177 21.45 6.84 -5.14
CA GLY A 177 22.85 6.52 -5.38
C GLY A 177 22.86 5.03 -5.68
N GLU A 178 23.03 4.70 -6.95
CA GLU A 178 23.42 3.38 -7.42
C GLU A 178 24.39 2.79 -6.38
N TYR A 179 24.02 1.66 -5.77
CA TYR A 179 25.06 0.76 -5.31
C TYR A 179 25.72 0.33 -6.61
N ASP A 180 26.77 1.05 -7.01
CA ASP A 180 27.72 0.62 -8.01
C ASP A 180 28.21 -0.75 -7.53
N ASP A 181 27.69 -1.82 -8.13
CA ASP A 181 28.35 -3.12 -8.17
C ASP A 181 29.61 -2.98 -9.05
N GLU A 182 30.53 -2.09 -8.65
CA GLU A 182 31.93 -2.13 -9.08
C GLU A 182 32.65 -3.03 -8.08
N ASP A 183 32.80 -4.31 -8.44
CA ASP A 183 33.97 -5.17 -8.18
C ASP A 183 33.59 -6.65 -8.39
N GLU A 184 33.44 -7.09 -9.65
CA GLU A 184 33.82 -8.45 -10.02
C GLU A 184 34.98 -8.38 -11.02
N ASP A 185 36.13 -8.80 -10.52
CA ASP A 185 37.47 -8.67 -11.06
C ASP A 185 37.64 -9.04 -12.55
N GLU A 186 38.46 -8.22 -13.19
CA GLU A 186 39.08 -8.41 -14.50
C GLU A 186 39.75 -9.79 -14.63
N ASN A 187 39.17 -10.68 -15.45
CA ASN A 187 39.94 -11.75 -16.09
C ASN A 187 40.53 -11.23 -17.41
N HIS A 188 41.67 -10.55 -17.30
CA HIS A 188 42.58 -10.38 -18.43
C HIS A 188 43.74 -11.38 -18.34
N PHE A 189 44.08 -11.92 -19.52
CA PHE A 189 45.34 -12.59 -19.90
C PHE A 189 45.42 -14.11 -19.71
N PHE A 190 45.31 -14.87 -20.80
CA PHE A 190 46.50 -15.27 -21.57
C PHE A 190 46.13 -15.60 -23.03
N GLU A 191 46.91 -15.01 -23.94
CA GLU A 191 46.97 -15.30 -25.37
C GLU A 191 47.29 -16.77 -25.63
N ASN A 192 46.78 -17.31 -26.75
CA ASN A 192 47.59 -18.08 -27.71
C ASN A 192 46.78 -18.31 -28.99
N GLU A 193 47.11 -17.53 -30.02
CA GLU A 193 46.95 -17.98 -31.40
C GLU A 193 48.02 -19.06 -31.66
N ASP A 194 47.61 -20.25 -32.10
CA ASP A 194 48.41 -20.96 -33.09
C ASP A 194 47.52 -21.76 -34.04
N SER A 195 47.84 -21.60 -35.32
CA SER A 195 47.23 -22.21 -36.47
C SER A 195 47.97 -23.50 -36.84
N THR A 196 47.30 -24.54 -37.33
CA THR A 196 47.70 -25.32 -38.53
C THR A 196 46.80 -26.52 -38.85
N ALA A 197 46.34 -26.53 -40.11
CA ALA A 197 46.36 -27.63 -41.09
C ALA A 197 45.54 -28.95 -40.88
N SER A 198 44.47 -29.03 -41.67
CA SER A 198 44.12 -30.07 -42.67
C SER A 198 44.10 -31.57 -42.35
N ASP A 199 42.95 -32.17 -42.74
CA ASP A 199 42.79 -33.33 -43.65
C ASP A 199 42.11 -34.63 -43.13
N GLN A 200 41.06 -34.99 -43.89
CA GLN A 200 40.63 -36.32 -44.36
C GLN A 200 39.66 -37.23 -43.56
N GLN A 201 38.45 -37.30 -44.13
CA GLN A 201 37.73 -38.51 -44.61
C GLN A 201 36.90 -39.40 -43.65
N ALA A 202 35.61 -39.56 -44.02
CA ALA A 202 34.57 -40.46 -43.51
C ALA A 202 34.84 -41.96 -43.88
N PRO A 203 34.06 -43.01 -43.48
CA PRO A 203 32.60 -43.00 -43.20
C PRO A 203 32.02 -43.96 -42.11
N GLY A 204 30.75 -43.68 -41.75
CA GLY A 204 29.67 -44.67 -41.58
C GLY A 204 29.56 -45.43 -40.25
N LEU A 205 28.41 -45.30 -39.57
CA LEU A 205 27.49 -46.41 -39.24
C LEU A 205 26.23 -45.88 -38.52
N SER A 206 25.15 -46.62 -38.73
CA SER A 206 23.74 -46.30 -38.57
C SER A 206 23.12 -46.69 -37.21
N ALA A 207 21.97 -46.05 -36.91
CA ALA A 207 20.70 -46.63 -36.44
C ALA A 207 20.19 -46.30 -35.02
N SER A 208 18.84 -46.27 -34.97
CA SER A 208 17.89 -46.17 -33.85
C SER A 208 17.61 -44.75 -33.34
N GLY A 209 16.35 -44.33 -33.14
CA GLY A 209 15.06 -44.98 -33.21
C GLY A 209 14.02 -44.08 -32.53
N ASP A 210 12.83 -44.01 -33.11
CA ASP A 210 11.73 -43.10 -32.80
C ASP A 210 11.11 -43.24 -31.39
N GLY A 211 10.39 -42.17 -31.00
CA GLY A 211 9.07 -42.31 -30.38
C GLY A 211 8.93 -41.90 -28.91
N ASN A 212 8.32 -40.74 -28.67
CA ASN A 212 6.94 -40.62 -28.15
C ASN A 212 6.70 -39.25 -27.50
N GLY A 213 5.91 -38.44 -28.19
CA GLY A 213 5.06 -37.43 -27.55
C GLY A 213 3.66 -38.00 -27.34
N GLU A 214 3.01 -37.58 -26.26
CA GLU A 214 1.56 -37.52 -25.98
C GLU A 214 1.35 -37.73 -24.49
N TRP A 215 0.78 -36.74 -23.79
CA TRP A 215 -0.24 -36.91 -22.74
C TRP A 215 -0.96 -35.57 -22.56
N ALA A 216 -2.10 -35.42 -23.21
CA ALA A 216 -3.11 -34.40 -22.93
C ALA A 216 -4.45 -35.09 -22.67
N GLU A 217 -5.27 -34.42 -21.85
CA GLU A 217 -6.62 -34.76 -21.39
C GLU A 217 -6.73 -35.62 -20.12
N ILE A 218 -7.27 -35.01 -19.06
CA ILE A 218 -8.60 -35.28 -18.49
C ILE A 218 -8.80 -34.30 -17.31
N PHE A 219 -9.77 -33.39 -17.42
CA PHE A 219 -10.41 -32.75 -16.25
C PHE A 219 -11.92 -32.93 -16.38
N GLU A 220 -12.42 -33.97 -15.73
CA GLU A 220 -13.82 -34.06 -15.31
C GLU A 220 -13.99 -33.24 -14.02
N SER A 221 -14.94 -32.32 -14.03
CA SER A 221 -15.48 -31.68 -12.82
C SER A 221 -16.46 -32.62 -12.11
N PRO A 222 -16.58 -32.55 -10.78
CA PRO A 222 -17.84 -32.88 -10.13
C PRO A 222 -18.42 -31.71 -9.32
N LEU A 223 -19.71 -31.49 -9.61
CA LEU A 223 -20.83 -31.03 -8.76
C LEU A 223 -20.94 -29.53 -8.42
#